data_AF-A0A4S0UZ85-F1
#
_entry.id   AF-A0A4S0UZ85-F1
#
_cell.length_a   1.000
_cell.length_b   1.000
_cell.length_c   1.000
_cell.angle_alpha   90.00
_cell.angle_beta   90.00
_cell.angle_gamma   90.00
#
_symmetry.space_group_name_H-M   'P 1'
#
loop_
_entity.id
_entity.type
_entity.pdbx_description
1 polymer ?
#
loop_
_entity_poly.entity_id
_entity_poly.type
_entity_poly.pdbx_seq_one_letter_code
_entity_poly.pdbx_strand_id
1 'polypeptide(L)'
;AAMVFVLTRTSFGRAVYGIGNRERAAYLSGIDTRRVVMIAFAVSGGLSAFGGVLLAGYASKAAQSMGDAYLLPSIAAVVLGGTSILGGRGSYLGTVAGVILITLLQSILSVM
;
A
#
# COMPACT_ATOMS: atom_id res chain seq x y z
N ALA A 1 11.59 7.89 -1.87
CA ALA A 1 12.33 8.60 -0.80
C ALA A 1 11.39 9.21 0.26
N ALA A 2 10.42 10.05 -0.11
CA ALA A 2 9.50 10.70 0.83
C ALA A 2 8.74 9.71 1.74
N MET A 3 8.13 8.65 1.18
CA MET A 3 7.43 7.63 1.97
C MET A 3 8.35 6.85 2.92
N VAL A 4 9.59 6.56 2.52
CA VAL A 4 10.58 5.92 3.39
C VAL A 4 10.89 6.83 4.58
N PHE A 5 11.09 8.12 4.34
CA PHE A 5 11.34 9.10 5.39
C PHE A 5 10.15 9.23 6.34
N VAL A 6 8.93 9.29 5.81
CA VAL A 6 7.70 9.31 6.62
C VAL A 6 7.61 8.06 7.48
N LEU A 7 7.79 6.86 6.93
CA LEU A 7 7.66 5.61 7.70
C LEU A 7 8.79 5.39 8.72
N THR A 8 10.02 5.83 8.45
CA THR A 8 11.19 5.53 9.30
C THR A 8 11.52 6.63 10.31
N ARG A 9 11.28 7.90 9.97
CA ARG A 9 11.70 9.04 10.79
C ARG A 9 10.56 9.75 11.52
N THR A 10 9.29 9.55 11.13
CA THR A 10 8.17 10.25 11.78
C THR A 10 7.52 9.43 12.90
N SER A 11 6.83 10.11 13.82
CA SER A 11 5.97 9.49 14.83
C SER A 11 4.82 8.70 14.20
N PHE A 12 4.32 9.15 13.05
CA PHE A 12 3.26 8.47 12.30
C PHE A 12 3.67 7.07 11.85
N GLY A 13 4.87 6.92 11.28
CA GLY A 13 5.40 5.61 10.89
C GLY A 13 5.52 4.63 12.07
N ARG A 14 6.08 5.10 13.20
CA ARG A 14 6.17 4.31 14.44
C ARG A 14 4.79 3.92 14.98
N ALA A 15 3.81 4.82 14.91
CA ALA A 15 2.43 4.52 15.30
C ALA A 15 1.80 3.45 14.40
N VAL A 16 1.99 3.53 13.08
CA VAL A 16 1.48 2.54 12.12
C VAL A 16 2.07 1.14 12.39
N TYR A 17 3.39 1.03 12.57
CA TYR A 17 4.01 -0.26 12.90
C TYR A 17 3.60 -0.77 14.29
N GLY A 18 3.44 0.12 15.27
CA GLY A 18 2.98 -0.23 16.62
C GLY A 18 1.55 -0.78 16.63
N ILE A 19 0.64 -0.12 15.92
CA ILE A 19 -0.76 -0.57 15.75
C ILE A 19 -0.80 -1.95 15.08
N GLY A 20 0.03 -2.16 14.04
CA GLY A 20 0.10 -3.43 13.34
C GLY A 20 0.64 -4.60 14.18
N ASN A 21 1.37 -4.35 15.27
CA ASN A 21 1.82 -5.41 16.17
C ASN A 21 0.72 -5.78 17.18
N ARG A 22 0.22 -4.79 17.92
CA ARG A 22 -0.95 -4.90 18.79
C ARG A 22 -1.63 -3.55 18.98
N GLU A 23 -2.81 -3.39 18.39
CA GLU A 23 -3.61 -2.16 18.52
C GLU A 23 -3.88 -1.78 19.99
N ARG A 24 -4.26 -2.75 20.82
CA ARG A 24 -4.57 -2.49 22.24
C ARG A 24 -3.35 -1.98 23.02
N ALA A 25 -2.14 -2.43 22.68
CA ALA A 25 -0.90 -1.96 23.31
C ALA A 25 -0.53 -0.55 22.82
N ALA A 26 -0.75 -0.25 21.53
CA ALA A 26 -0.54 1.09 20.97
C ALA A 26 -1.49 2.11 21.61
N TYR A 27 -2.76 1.76 21.80
CA TYR A 27 -3.75 2.62 22.48
C TYR A 27 -3.35 2.91 23.93
N LEU A 28 -2.94 1.87 24.69
CA LEU A 28 -2.47 2.04 26.07
C LEU A 28 -1.17 2.85 26.18
N SER A 29 -0.38 2.94 25.10
CA SER A 29 0.83 3.75 25.02
C SER A 29 0.57 5.23 24.67
N GLY A 30 -0.70 5.65 24.64
CA GLY A 30 -1.11 7.04 24.36
C GLY A 30 -1.20 7.40 22.87
N ILE A 31 -1.21 6.41 21.97
CA ILE A 31 -1.41 6.64 20.53
C ILE A 31 -2.91 6.61 20.22
N ASP A 32 -3.43 7.67 19.59
CA ASP A 32 -4.78 7.70 19.02
C ASP A 32 -4.88 6.76 17.80
N THR A 33 -5.04 5.45 18.05
CA THR A 33 -5.09 4.43 17.00
C THR A 33 -6.13 4.75 15.94
N ARG A 34 -7.32 5.21 16.37
CA ARG A 34 -8.42 5.60 15.48
C ARG A 34 -8.03 6.70 14.49
N ARG A 35 -7.31 7.74 14.94
CA ARG A 35 -6.87 8.83 14.05
C ARG A 35 -5.84 8.34 13.03
N VAL A 36 -4.88 7.54 13.48
CA VAL A 36 -3.82 7.00 12.61
C VAL A 36 -4.42 6.10 11.53
N VAL A 37 -5.35 5.21 11.91
CA VAL A 37 -6.06 4.33 10.97
C VAL A 37 -6.90 5.14 9.98
N MET A 38 -7.66 6.14 10.44
CA MET A 38 -8.45 7.00 9.54
C MET A 38 -7.56 7.74 8.52
N ILE A 39 -6.43 8.31 8.95
CA ILE A 39 -5.50 8.99 8.04
C ILE A 39 -4.91 7.99 7.05
N ALA A 40 -4.53 6.79 7.49
CA ALA A 40 -3.99 5.75 6.60
C ALA A 40 -4.99 5.35 5.51
N PHE A 41 -6.26 5.13 5.87
CA PHE A 41 -7.33 4.83 4.92
C PHE A 41 -7.65 6.01 4.00
N ALA A 42 -7.64 7.25 4.52
CA ALA A 42 -7.86 8.44 3.71
C ALA A 42 -6.76 8.63 2.65
N VAL A 43 -5.48 8.43 3.03
CA VAL A 43 -4.34 8.49 2.10
C VAL A 43 -4.42 7.36 1.07
N SER A 44 -4.73 6.14 1.49
CA SER A 44 -4.92 5.00 0.58
C SER A 44 -6.03 5.25 -0.44
N GLY A 45 -7.20 5.71 0.03
CA GLY A 45 -8.32 6.08 -0.84
C GLY A 45 -7.98 7.21 -1.80
N GLY A 46 -7.26 8.23 -1.34
CA GLY A 46 -6.78 9.33 -2.19
C GLY A 46 -5.83 8.87 -3.29
N LEU A 47 -4.88 7.98 -2.96
CA LEU A 47 -3.96 7.39 -3.94
C LEU A 47 -4.69 6.50 -4.96
N SER A 48 -5.66 5.70 -4.51
CA SER A 48 -6.49 4.87 -5.39
C SER A 48 -7.35 5.73 -6.33
N ALA A 49 -7.94 6.81 -5.83
CA ALA A 49 -8.70 7.74 -6.66
C ALA A 49 -7.81 8.42 -7.72
N PHE A 50 -6.61 8.86 -7.32
CA PHE A 50 -5.64 9.44 -8.23
C PHE A 50 -5.20 8.44 -9.32
N GLY A 51 -4.92 7.19 -8.94
CA GLY A 51 -4.61 6.11 -9.89
C GLY A 51 -5.78 5.81 -10.84
N GLY A 52 -7.01 5.80 -10.32
CA GLY A 52 -8.22 5.61 -11.12
C GLY A 52 -8.44 6.72 -12.15
N VAL A 53 -8.18 7.99 -11.81
CA VAL A 53 -8.26 9.11 -12.75
C VAL A 53 -7.22 8.99 -13.86
N LEU A 54 -5.98 8.60 -13.52
CA LEU A 54 -4.94 8.34 -14.52
C LEU A 54 -5.31 7.18 -15.45
N LEU A 55 -5.86 6.09 -14.89
CA LEU A 55 -6.31 4.95 -15.66
C LEU A 55 -7.47 5.32 -16.60
N ALA A 56 -8.42 6.13 -16.12
CA ALA A 56 -9.53 6.62 -16.93
C ALA A 56 -9.06 7.53 -18.09
N GLY A 57 -8.00 8.32 -17.88
CA GLY A 57 -7.39 9.12 -18.95
C GLY A 57 -6.60 8.29 -19.97
N TYR A 58 -6.04 7.15 -19.55
CA TYR A 58 -5.31 6.23 -20.42
C TYR A 58 -6.24 5.28 -21.20
N ALA A 59 -7.34 4.85 -20.58
CA ALA A 59 -8.28 3.91 -21.15
C ALA A 59 -9.23 4.59 -22.14
N SER A 60 -9.15 4.20 -23.42
CA SER A 60 -10.09 4.64 -24.47
C SER A 60 -11.47 3.97 -24.37
N LYS A 61 -11.65 3.00 -23.45
CA LYS A 61 -12.93 2.34 -23.13
C LYS A 61 -13.16 2.39 -21.63
N ALA A 62 -14.26 3.00 -21.20
CA ALA A 62 -14.68 2.99 -19.80
C ALA A 62 -15.39 1.67 -19.49
N ALA A 63 -14.71 0.75 -18.80
CA ALA A 63 -15.33 -0.45 -18.24
C ALA A 63 -15.22 -0.42 -16.71
N GLN A 64 -16.32 -0.71 -16.01
CA GLN A 64 -16.38 -0.65 -14.54
C GLN A 64 -15.37 -1.59 -13.87
N SER A 65 -15.09 -2.74 -14.50
CA SER A 65 -14.13 -3.74 -13.99
C SER A 65 -12.67 -3.45 -14.31
N MET A 66 -12.32 -2.27 -14.83
CA MET A 66 -10.91 -1.93 -15.11
C MET A 66 -10.03 -1.92 -13.85
N GLY A 67 -10.61 -1.64 -12.67
CA GLY A 67 -9.89 -1.70 -11.41
C GLY A 67 -9.65 -3.13 -10.90
N ASP A 68 -10.53 -4.08 -11.24
CA ASP A 68 -10.53 -5.44 -10.67
C ASP A 68 -9.25 -6.20 -11.00
N ALA A 69 -8.70 -6.00 -12.20
CA ALA A 69 -7.47 -6.61 -12.65
C ALA A 69 -6.23 -6.19 -11.84
N TYR A 70 -6.27 -5.04 -11.14
CA TYR A 70 -5.16 -4.51 -10.36
C TYR A 70 -5.23 -4.85 -8.86
N LEU A 71 -6.41 -5.27 -8.36
CA LEU A 71 -6.61 -5.56 -6.94
C LEU A 71 -5.76 -6.74 -6.44
N LEU A 72 -5.85 -7.90 -7.11
CA LEU A 72 -5.12 -9.09 -6.68
C LEU A 72 -3.59 -8.95 -6.85
N PRO A 73 -3.08 -8.49 -8.01
CA PRO A 73 -1.64 -8.36 -8.22
C PRO A 73 -0.98 -7.32 -7.31
N SER A 74 -1.69 -6.25 -6.95
CA SER A 74 -1.16 -5.24 -6.03
C SER A 74 -0.97 -5.80 -4.62
N ILE A 75 -1.92 -6.57 -4.10
CA ILE A 75 -1.78 -7.27 -2.82
C ILE A 75 -0.64 -8.29 -2.90
N ALA A 76 -0.59 -9.08 -3.98
CA ALA A 76 0.46 -10.07 -4.19
C ALA A 76 1.86 -9.45 -4.22
N ALA A 77 2.03 -8.32 -4.91
CA ALA A 77 3.31 -7.62 -5.03
C ALA A 77 3.82 -7.13 -3.66
N VAL A 78 2.91 -6.64 -2.84
CA VAL A 78 3.19 -6.11 -1.51
C VAL A 78 3.61 -7.25 -0.58
N VAL A 79 2.86 -8.35 -0.57
CA VAL A 79 3.17 -9.55 0.22
C VAL A 79 4.49 -10.21 -0.21
N LEU A 80 4.71 -10.32 -1.51
CA LEU A 80 5.96 -10.85 -2.08
C LEU A 80 7.17 -9.95 -1.74
N GLY A 81 6.94 -8.65 -1.65
CA GLY A 81 7.90 -7.67 -1.13
C GLY A 81 8.19 -7.79 0.37
N GLY A 82 7.58 -8.73 1.09
CA GLY A 82 7.89 -9.05 2.47
C GLY A 82 7.14 -8.24 3.53
N THR A 83 6.05 -7.55 3.17
CA THR A 83 5.16 -6.94 4.16
C THR A 83 4.13 -7.95 4.67
N SER A 84 4.01 -8.06 5.99
CA SER A 84 3.07 -8.98 6.64
C SER A 84 1.62 -8.52 6.45
N ILE A 85 0.75 -9.44 6.02
CA ILE A 85 -0.71 -9.23 5.93
C ILE A 85 -1.30 -8.97 7.33
N LEU A 86 -0.77 -9.66 8.35
CA LEU A 86 -1.20 -9.51 9.75
C LEU A 86 -0.69 -8.21 10.39
N GLY A 87 0.12 -7.42 9.68
CA GLY A 87 0.66 -6.15 10.17
C GLY A 87 1.90 -6.30 11.06
N GLY A 88 2.43 -5.14 11.50
CA GLY A 88 3.50 -5.04 12.49
C GLY A 88 4.92 -5.26 11.97
N ARG A 89 5.07 -5.81 10.75
CA ARG A 89 6.37 -6.01 10.09
C ARG A 89 6.24 -5.79 8.58
N GLY A 90 7.20 -5.05 8.03
CA GLY A 90 7.30 -4.77 6.60
C GLY A 90 8.36 -3.73 6.31
N SER A 91 8.84 -3.67 5.07
CA SER A 91 9.73 -2.62 4.61
C SER A 91 9.23 -2.05 3.28
N TYR A 92 9.19 -0.73 3.18
CA TYR A 92 8.78 -0.07 1.94
C TYR A 92 9.71 -0.44 0.77
N LEU A 93 11.01 -0.60 1.03
CA LEU A 93 11.99 -1.00 0.02
C LEU A 93 11.69 -2.39 -0.55
N GLY A 94 11.32 -3.35 0.31
CA GLY A 94 10.90 -4.67 -0.13
C GLY A 94 9.62 -4.63 -0.97
N THR A 95 8.64 -3.81 -0.59
CA THR A 95 7.41 -3.59 -1.37
C THR A 95 7.71 -3.04 -2.77
N VAL A 96 8.61 -2.06 -2.88
CA VAL A 96 9.01 -1.49 -4.18
C VAL A 96 9.63 -2.57 -5.07
N ALA A 97 10.52 -3.41 -4.52
CA ALA A 97 11.12 -4.51 -5.27
C ALA A 97 10.06 -5.53 -5.72
N GLY A 98 9.09 -5.88 -4.86
CA GLY A 98 7.99 -6.78 -5.20
C GLY A 98 7.08 -6.25 -6.31
N VAL A 99 6.73 -4.95 -6.27
CA VAL A 99 5.94 -4.29 -7.33
C VAL A 99 6.69 -4.27 -8.65
N ILE A 100 7.99 -3.97 -8.65
CA ILE A 100 8.80 -4.00 -9.88
C ILE A 100 8.82 -5.42 -10.46
N LEU A 101 9.03 -6.44 -9.62
CA LEU A 101 9.07 -7.83 -10.06
C LEU A 101 7.74 -8.29 -10.69
N ILE A 102 6.60 -8.04 -10.02
CA ILE A 102 5.28 -8.40 -10.58
C ILE A 102 5.00 -7.63 -11.87
N THR A 103 5.28 -6.34 -11.90
CA THR A 103 5.07 -5.51 -13.11
C THR A 103 5.93 -6.01 -14.27
N LEU A 104 7.19 -6.37 -14.03
CA LEU A 104 8.06 -6.93 -15.07
C LEU A 104 7.56 -8.28 -15.57
N LEU A 105 7.13 -9.17 -14.67
CA LEU A 105 6.55 -10.46 -15.05
C LEU A 105 5.31 -10.28 -15.92
N GLN A 106 4.41 -9.37 -15.56
CA GLN A 106 3.21 -9.06 -16.35
C GLN A 106 3.56 -8.47 -17.71
N SER A 107 4.51 -7.53 -17.78
CA SER A 107 4.95 -6.93 -19.03
C SER A 107 5.57 -7.95 -19.98
N ILE A 108 6.41 -8.87 -19.47
CA ILE A 108 7.03 -9.92 -20.30
C ILE A 108 5.98 -10.90 -20.82
N LEU A 109 5.07 -11.36 -19.95
CA LEU A 109 3.99 -12.28 -20.32
C LEU A 109 2.97 -11.67 -21.28
N SER A 110 2.78 -10.35 -21.26
CA SER A 110 1.84 -9.65 -22.15
C SER A 110 2.45 -9.25 -23.49
N VAL A 111 3.79 -9.19 -23.59
CA VAL A 111 4.52 -8.87 -24.83
C VAL A 111 4.78 -10.12 -25.68
N MET A 112 4.76 -11.32 -25.07
CA MET A 112 4.69 -12.61 -25.79
C MET A 112 3.26 -12.96 -26.19
#